data_AF-A0A7V3JAI2-F1
#
_entry.id   AF-A0A7V3JAI2-F1
#
_cell.length_a   1.000
_cell.length_b   1.000
_cell.length_c   1.000
_cell.angle_alpha   90.00
_cell.angle_beta   90.00
_cell.angle_gamma   90.00
#
_symmetry.space_group_name_H-M   'P 1'
#
loop_
_entity.id
_entity.type
_entity.pdbx_description
1 polymer ?
#
loop_
_entity_poly.entity_id
_entity_poly.type
_entity_poly.pdbx_seq_one_letter_code
_entity_poly.pdbx_strand_id
1 'polypeptide(L)'
;MIFVFLMLSLIPEGESSLDTFMIFVFGSWITDILDGFFARKSKRLGYLGKWDGWVDSAFYVTTLLYSTSLGLYSFRLFFIILVINFLAVFLTKNLEVNQAFHFLYILLGFRALYIIDRGWFIRVLIWTLVVIVLKWSRLKEQIKIFINSWKNLLFGKKSPSH
;
A
#
# COMPACT_ATOMS: atom_id res chain seq x y z
N MET A 1 -5.14 -1.37 -11.30
CA MET A 1 -4.13 -1.10 -12.37
C MET A 1 -4.38 0.20 -13.12
N ILE A 2 -5.59 0.48 -13.64
CA ILE A 2 -5.89 1.75 -14.36
C ILE A 2 -5.56 2.98 -13.51
N PHE A 3 -5.97 3.01 -12.23
CA PHE A 3 -5.67 4.13 -11.34
C PHE A 3 -4.17 4.38 -11.18
N VAL A 4 -3.33 3.34 -11.11
CA VAL A 4 -1.87 3.49 -11.01
C VAL A 4 -1.31 4.19 -12.24
N PHE A 5 -1.77 3.82 -13.45
CA PHE A 5 -1.35 4.50 -14.67
C PHE A 5 -1.80 5.97 -14.72
N LEU A 6 -3.03 6.25 -14.30
CA LEU A 6 -3.54 7.63 -14.22
C LEU A 6 -2.76 8.45 -13.17
N MET A 7 -2.43 7.86 -12.03
CA MET A 7 -1.61 8.51 -11.00
C MET A 7 -0.20 8.82 -11.52
N LEU A 8 0.42 7.89 -12.26
CA LEU A 8 1.73 8.10 -12.87
C LEU A 8 1.72 9.26 -13.88
N SER A 9 0.65 9.41 -14.67
CA SER A 9 0.55 10.52 -15.63
C SER A 9 0.44 11.90 -14.97
N LEU A 10 0.05 11.98 -13.70
CA LEU A 10 -0.07 13.24 -12.96
C LEU A 10 1.25 13.70 -12.30
N ILE A 11 2.27 12.84 -12.24
CA ILE A 11 3.57 13.16 -11.63
C ILE A 11 4.22 14.42 -12.24
N PRO A 12 4.27 14.59 -13.57
CA PRO A 12 4.89 15.78 -14.18
C PRO A 12 4.18 17.10 -13.84
N GLU A 13 2.89 17.06 -13.49
CA GLU A 13 2.08 18.24 -13.15
C GLU A 13 2.35 18.75 -11.73
N GLY A 14 3.05 17.96 -10.90
CA GLY A 14 3.45 18.35 -9.54
C GLY A 14 2.26 18.70 -8.66
N GLU A 15 2.41 19.73 -7.83
CA GLU A 15 1.41 20.10 -6.81
C GLU A 15 0.06 20.52 -7.41
N SER A 16 0.05 21.01 -8.66
CA SER A 16 -1.19 21.42 -9.35
C SER A 16 -2.17 20.26 -9.59
N SER A 17 -1.68 19.02 -9.60
CA SER A 17 -2.49 17.81 -9.79
C SER A 17 -2.86 17.10 -8.49
N LEU A 18 -2.53 17.67 -7.32
CA LEU A 18 -2.70 17.03 -6.01
C LEU A 18 -4.13 16.55 -5.78
N ASP A 19 -5.12 17.40 -6.04
CA ASP A 19 -6.54 17.05 -5.83
C ASP A 19 -6.95 15.84 -6.68
N THR A 20 -6.58 15.86 -7.97
CA THR A 20 -6.86 14.75 -8.90
C THR A 20 -6.12 13.48 -8.49
N PHE A 21 -4.86 13.61 -8.07
CA PHE A 21 -4.06 12.49 -7.57
C PHE A 21 -4.71 11.85 -6.34
N MET A 22 -5.17 12.68 -5.39
CA MET A 22 -5.85 12.23 -4.20
C MET A 22 -7.20 11.57 -4.50
N ILE A 23 -7.96 12.09 -5.47
CA ILE A 23 -9.19 11.43 -5.94
C ILE A 23 -8.90 10.02 -6.45
N PHE A 24 -7.80 9.81 -7.19
CA PHE A 24 -7.40 8.47 -7.65
C PHE A 24 -6.88 7.56 -6.53
N VAL A 25 -6.23 8.12 -5.50
CA VAL A 25 -5.88 7.40 -4.26
C VAL A 25 -7.14 6.85 -3.60
N PHE A 26 -8.14 7.71 -3.38
CA PHE A 26 -9.42 7.30 -2.78
C PHE A 26 -10.19 6.31 -3.68
N GLY A 27 -10.20 6.54 -4.99
CA GLY A 27 -10.79 5.61 -5.97
C GLY A 27 -10.17 4.22 -5.88
N SER A 28 -8.85 4.15 -5.75
CA SER A 28 -8.11 2.88 -5.60
C SER A 28 -8.49 2.15 -4.31
N TRP A 29 -8.58 2.87 -3.18
CA TRP A 29 -9.00 2.28 -1.91
C TRP A 29 -10.47 1.84 -1.91
N ILE A 30 -11.36 2.56 -2.60
CA ILE A 30 -12.75 2.11 -2.76
C ILE A 30 -12.77 0.81 -3.58
N THR A 31 -11.97 0.70 -4.64
CA THR A 31 -11.90 -0.55 -5.42
C THR A 31 -11.39 -1.74 -4.63
N ASP A 32 -10.41 -1.56 -3.72
CA ASP A 32 -9.93 -2.59 -2.78
C ASP A 32 -10.98 -3.02 -1.72
N ILE A 33 -11.93 -2.14 -1.41
CA ILE A 33 -13.06 -2.53 -0.55
C ILE A 33 -14.07 -3.37 -1.35
N LEU A 34 -14.34 -2.95 -2.59
CA LEU A 34 -15.32 -3.57 -3.46
C LEU A 34 -14.87 -4.93 -3.98
N ASP A 35 -13.63 -5.09 -4.40
CA ASP A 35 -13.12 -6.37 -4.90
C ASP A 35 -13.17 -7.46 -3.81
N GLY A 36 -12.81 -7.13 -2.57
CA GLY A 36 -12.90 -8.00 -1.43
C GLY A 36 -14.35 -8.35 -1.11
N PHE A 37 -15.27 -7.40 -1.25
CA PHE A 37 -16.70 -7.65 -1.10
C PHE A 37 -17.22 -8.64 -2.15
N PHE A 38 -16.89 -8.44 -3.43
CA PHE A 38 -17.32 -9.32 -4.52
C PHE A 38 -16.68 -10.70 -4.45
N ALA A 39 -15.40 -10.81 -4.09
CA ALA A 39 -14.70 -12.09 -3.90
C ALA A 39 -15.39 -12.94 -2.82
N ARG A 40 -15.81 -12.32 -1.71
CA ARG A 40 -16.54 -13.01 -0.63
C ARG A 40 -17.94 -13.45 -1.06
N LYS A 41 -18.67 -12.56 -1.74
CA LYS A 41 -20.03 -12.85 -2.19
C LYS A 41 -20.05 -13.97 -3.25
N SER A 42 -19.03 -14.02 -4.11
CA SER A 42 -18.93 -15.00 -5.19
C SER A 42 -18.31 -16.34 -4.77
N LYS A 43 -17.70 -16.45 -3.58
CA LYS A 43 -16.95 -17.63 -3.11
C LYS A 43 -15.89 -18.15 -4.10
N ARG A 44 -15.43 -17.32 -5.04
CA ARG A 44 -14.44 -17.69 -6.05
C ARG A 44 -13.23 -16.78 -5.89
N LEU A 45 -12.08 -17.38 -5.58
CA LEU A 45 -10.79 -16.70 -5.70
C LEU A 45 -10.48 -16.57 -7.19
N GLY A 46 -10.60 -15.36 -7.72
CA GLY A 46 -10.32 -15.09 -9.13
C GLY A 46 -8.84 -15.27 -9.48
N TYR A 47 -8.55 -15.58 -10.74
CA TYR A 47 -7.18 -15.68 -11.30
C TYR A 47 -6.30 -14.45 -11.00
N LEU A 48 -6.94 -13.28 -10.87
CA LEU A 48 -6.28 -12.00 -10.58
C LEU A 48 -5.83 -11.85 -9.12
N GLY A 49 -6.32 -12.66 -8.18
CA GLY A 49 -5.94 -12.56 -6.77
C GLY A 49 -4.46 -12.82 -6.48
N LYS A 50 -3.74 -13.48 -7.40
CA LYS A 50 -2.27 -13.66 -7.31
C LYS A 50 -1.48 -12.37 -7.55
N TRP A 51 -2.09 -11.37 -8.20
CA TRP A 51 -1.45 -10.11 -8.56
C TRP A 51 -1.70 -9.00 -7.53
N ASP A 52 -2.57 -9.24 -6.55
CA ASP A 52 -3.04 -8.26 -5.58
C ASP A 52 -1.88 -7.55 -4.87
N GLY A 53 -0.96 -8.34 -4.29
CA GLY A 53 0.22 -7.78 -3.60
C GLY A 53 1.18 -7.00 -4.49
N TRP A 54 1.22 -7.27 -5.80
CA TRP A 54 2.03 -6.50 -6.75
C TRP A 54 1.34 -5.19 -7.15
N VAL A 55 0.01 -5.21 -7.28
CA VAL A 55 -0.78 -4.00 -7.54
C VAL A 55 -0.70 -3.04 -6.37
N ASP A 56 -0.78 -3.54 -5.13
CA ASP A 56 -0.58 -2.74 -3.92
C ASP A 56 0.81 -2.11 -3.87
N SER A 57 1.86 -2.90 -4.18
CA SER A 57 3.21 -2.33 -4.28
C SER A 57 3.31 -1.23 -5.33
N ALA A 58 2.75 -1.44 -6.53
CA ALA A 58 2.79 -0.43 -7.57
C ALA A 58 2.05 0.86 -7.13
N PHE A 59 0.92 0.71 -6.44
CA PHE A 59 0.18 1.83 -5.86
C PHE A 59 1.04 2.61 -4.85
N TYR A 60 1.58 1.93 -3.84
CA TYR A 60 2.37 2.59 -2.80
C TYR A 60 3.66 3.21 -3.34
N VAL A 61 4.35 2.52 -4.26
CA VAL A 61 5.53 3.07 -4.94
C VAL A 61 5.18 4.31 -5.74
N THR A 62 4.02 4.34 -6.39
CA THR A 62 3.54 5.53 -7.12
C THR A 62 3.26 6.69 -6.17
N THR A 63 2.65 6.44 -5.00
CA THR A 63 2.44 7.49 -3.98
C THR A 63 3.75 8.06 -3.43
N LEU A 64 4.75 7.19 -3.20
CA LEU A 64 6.07 7.64 -2.77
C LEU A 64 6.78 8.42 -3.87
N LEU A 65 6.73 7.94 -5.12
CA LEU A 65 7.32 8.61 -6.27
C LEU A 65 6.72 10.01 -6.49
N TYR A 66 5.40 10.13 -6.38
CA TYR A 66 4.73 11.43 -6.45
C TYR A 66 5.24 12.36 -5.34
N SER A 67 5.30 11.88 -4.10
CA SER A 67 5.86 12.65 -2.98
C SER A 67 7.33 13.05 -3.18
N THR A 68 8.14 12.16 -3.77
CA THR A 68 9.54 12.43 -4.15
C THR A 68 9.63 13.48 -5.25
N SER A 69 8.73 13.43 -6.25
CA SER A 69 8.69 14.41 -7.35
C SER A 69 8.32 15.81 -6.87
N LEU A 70 7.51 15.92 -5.80
CA LEU A 70 7.20 17.17 -5.11
C LEU A 70 8.35 17.70 -4.23
N GLY A 71 9.49 17.00 -4.19
CA GLY A 71 10.67 17.42 -3.43
C GLY A 71 10.62 17.10 -1.93
N LEU A 72 9.62 16.37 -1.44
CA LEU A 72 9.50 16.03 -0.01
C LEU A 72 10.50 14.97 0.46
N TYR A 73 11.02 14.19 -0.48
CA TYR A 73 12.01 13.15 -0.28
C TYR A 73 13.04 13.22 -1.40
N SER A 74 14.28 12.84 -1.11
CA SER A 74 15.30 12.72 -2.17
C SER A 74 15.06 11.48 -3.03
N PHE A 75 15.39 11.56 -4.31
CA PHE A 75 15.40 10.38 -5.20
C PHE A 75 16.36 9.28 -4.68
N ARG A 76 17.45 9.65 -4.00
CA ARG A 76 18.34 8.69 -3.35
C ARG A 76 17.60 7.83 -2.33
N LEU A 77 16.82 8.46 -1.44
CA LEU A 77 16.00 7.74 -0.46
C LEU A 77 14.97 6.84 -1.15
N PHE A 78 14.29 7.35 -2.17
CA PHE A 78 13.32 6.58 -2.96
C PHE A 78 13.93 5.29 -3.52
N PHE A 79 15.07 5.40 -4.22
CA PHE A 79 15.75 4.23 -4.79
C PHE A 79 16.27 3.27 -3.73
N ILE A 80 16.82 3.77 -2.61
CA ILE A 80 17.27 2.92 -1.50
C ILE A 80 16.11 2.08 -0.96
N ILE A 81 14.96 2.69 -0.69
CA ILE A 81 13.80 1.96 -0.16
C ILE A 81 13.30 0.92 -1.17
N LEU A 82 13.24 1.26 -2.46
CA LEU A 82 12.85 0.32 -3.52
C LEU A 82 13.78 -0.88 -3.61
N VAL A 83 15.09 -0.63 -3.65
CA VAL A 83 16.11 -1.69 -3.76
C VAL A 83 16.07 -2.58 -2.51
N ILE A 84 15.97 -2.01 -1.32
CA ILE A 84 15.88 -2.78 -0.08
C ILE A 84 14.60 -3.61 -0.05
N ASN A 85 13.44 -3.06 -0.45
CA ASN A 85 12.19 -3.83 -0.51
C ASN A 85 12.34 -5.01 -1.49
N PHE A 86 12.81 -4.75 -2.71
CA PHE A 86 12.99 -5.78 -3.72
C PHE A 86 13.95 -6.89 -3.24
N LEU A 87 15.10 -6.52 -2.67
CA LEU A 87 16.05 -7.48 -2.12
C LEU A 87 15.45 -8.27 -0.96
N ALA A 88 14.72 -7.63 -0.05
CA ALA A 88 14.09 -8.29 1.09
C ALA A 88 13.05 -9.32 0.63
N VAL A 89 12.20 -8.98 -0.33
CA VAL A 89 11.21 -9.91 -0.91
C VAL A 89 11.91 -11.04 -1.66
N PHE A 90 12.93 -10.73 -2.46
CA PHE A 90 13.67 -11.73 -3.24
C PHE A 90 14.41 -12.75 -2.35
N LEU A 91 15.10 -12.27 -1.31
CA LEU A 91 15.89 -13.11 -0.40
C LEU A 91 15.00 -13.97 0.50
N THR A 92 13.89 -13.41 1.00
CA THR A 92 12.99 -14.14 1.92
C THR A 92 11.97 -15.00 1.20
N LYS A 93 11.73 -14.77 -0.09
CA LYS A 93 10.64 -15.37 -0.89
C LYS A 93 9.28 -15.26 -0.20
N ASN A 94 9.09 -14.22 0.62
CA ASN A 94 7.90 -14.04 1.44
C ASN A 94 7.25 -12.69 1.13
N LEU A 95 6.03 -12.74 0.56
CA LEU A 95 5.25 -11.55 0.24
C LEU A 95 4.82 -10.76 1.49
N GLU A 96 4.79 -11.36 2.68
CA GLU A 96 4.50 -10.67 3.94
C GLU A 96 5.59 -9.66 4.32
N VAL A 97 6.82 -9.85 3.83
CA VAL A 97 7.91 -8.87 4.01
C VAL A 97 7.60 -7.59 3.24
N ASN A 98 7.01 -7.71 2.05
CA ASN A 98 6.55 -6.57 1.25
C ASN A 98 5.50 -5.73 2.01
N GLN A 99 4.62 -6.37 2.79
CA GLN A 99 3.62 -5.65 3.60
C GLN A 99 4.26 -4.74 4.67
N ALA A 100 5.42 -5.12 5.21
CA ALA A 100 6.14 -4.25 6.13
C ALA A 100 6.65 -2.97 5.43
N PHE A 101 7.07 -3.08 4.16
CA PHE A 101 7.39 -1.91 3.34
C PHE A 101 6.15 -1.09 2.99
N HIS A 102 4.98 -1.73 2.77
CA HIS A 102 3.72 -1.01 2.60
C HIS A 102 3.42 -0.12 3.79
N PHE A 103 3.63 -0.61 5.01
CA PHE A 103 3.48 0.22 6.22
C PHE A 103 4.42 1.43 6.21
N LEU A 104 5.69 1.23 5.82
CA LEU A 104 6.64 2.34 5.65
C LEU A 104 6.16 3.35 4.59
N TYR A 105 5.68 2.89 3.44
CA TYR A 105 5.15 3.75 2.38
C TYR A 105 3.95 4.56 2.85
N ILE A 106 3.03 3.94 3.59
CA ILE A 106 1.87 4.61 4.17
C ILE A 106 2.32 5.73 5.12
N LEU A 107 3.26 5.46 6.03
CA LEU A 107 3.76 6.46 6.97
C LEU A 107 4.42 7.65 6.26
N LEU A 108 5.22 7.38 5.23
CA LEU A 108 5.82 8.42 4.41
C LEU A 108 4.74 9.22 3.66
N GLY A 109 3.72 8.55 3.11
CA GLY A 109 2.58 9.22 2.48
C GLY A 109 1.82 10.13 3.45
N PHE A 110 1.55 9.69 4.67
CA PHE A 110 0.92 10.51 5.71
C PHE A 110 1.76 11.74 6.07
N ARG A 111 3.07 11.57 6.24
CA ARG A 111 3.98 12.70 6.49
C ARG A 111 3.96 13.68 5.32
N ALA A 112 4.00 13.18 4.08
CA ALA A 112 3.98 14.00 2.88
C ALA A 112 2.71 14.85 2.81
N LEU A 113 1.54 14.22 2.99
CA LEU A 113 0.27 14.92 3.00
C LEU A 113 0.17 15.93 4.13
N TYR A 114 0.66 15.61 5.33
CA TYR A 114 0.66 16.55 6.45
C TYR A 114 1.45 17.85 6.14
N ILE A 115 2.53 17.73 5.37
CA ILE A 115 3.37 18.87 4.96
C ILE A 115 2.71 19.67 3.85
N ILE A 116 2.14 19.00 2.83
CA ILE A 116 1.56 19.67 1.65
C ILE A 116 0.20 20.27 1.97
N ASP A 117 -0.75 19.46 2.44
CA ASP A 117 -2.14 19.86 2.62
C ASP A 117 -2.76 19.17 3.84
N ARG A 118 -2.97 19.95 4.91
CA ARG A 118 -3.59 19.47 6.15
C ARG A 118 -5.04 19.01 5.96
N GLY A 119 -5.77 19.60 5.02
CA GLY A 119 -7.13 19.21 4.69
C GLY A 119 -7.16 17.80 4.10
N TRP A 120 -6.30 17.50 3.12
CA TRP A 120 -6.16 16.15 2.58
C TRP A 120 -5.67 15.15 3.63
N PHE A 121 -4.70 15.54 4.46
CA PHE A 121 -4.25 14.72 5.59
C PHE A 121 -5.41 14.31 6.51
N ILE A 122 -6.26 15.26 6.92
CA ILE A 122 -7.42 14.97 7.77
C ILE A 122 -8.42 14.04 7.07
N ARG A 123 -8.70 14.26 5.78
CA ARG A 123 -9.61 13.39 5.01
C ARG A 123 -9.11 11.95 4.95
N VAL A 124 -7.82 11.77 4.67
CA VAL A 124 -7.18 10.45 4.65
C VAL A 124 -7.22 9.82 6.04
N LEU A 125 -6.92 10.57 7.10
CA LEU A 125 -6.97 10.09 8.47
C LEU A 125 -8.38 9.60 8.85
N ILE A 126 -9.41 10.39 8.57
CA ILE A 126 -10.81 10.02 8.81
C ILE A 126 -11.17 8.76 8.02
N TRP A 127 -10.81 8.70 6.74
CA TRP A 127 -11.06 7.54 5.90
C TRP A 127 -10.40 6.27 6.46
N THR A 128 -9.13 6.35 6.83
CA THR A 128 -8.39 5.22 7.43
C THR A 128 -9.08 4.75 8.72
N LEU A 129 -9.51 5.66 9.58
CA LEU A 129 -10.25 5.32 10.80
C LEU A 129 -11.58 4.60 10.49
N VAL A 130 -12.34 5.10 9.51
CA VAL A 130 -13.59 4.46 9.06
C VAL A 130 -13.32 3.04 8.55
N VAL A 131 -12.31 2.85 7.70
CA VAL A 131 -11.94 1.53 7.17
C VAL A 131 -11.51 0.57 8.30
N ILE A 132 -10.73 1.05 9.27
CA ILE A 132 -10.32 0.26 10.44
C ILE A 132 -11.53 -0.20 11.26
N VAL A 133 -12.47 0.70 11.53
CA VAL A 133 -13.68 0.38 12.29
C VAL A 133 -14.53 -0.65 11.54
N LEU A 134 -14.75 -0.43 10.24
CA LEU A 134 -15.56 -1.34 9.41
C LEU A 134 -14.92 -2.73 9.23
N LYS A 135 -13.58 -2.80 9.14
CA LYS A 135 -12.84 -4.05 8.91
C LYS A 135 -12.18 -4.60 10.20
N TRP A 136 -12.59 -4.16 11.39
CA TRP A 136 -11.90 -4.46 12.66
C TRP A 136 -11.63 -5.95 12.91
N SER A 137 -12.62 -6.81 12.68
CA SER A 137 -12.45 -8.27 12.86
C SER A 137 -11.37 -8.84 11.95
N ARG A 138 -11.32 -8.39 10.69
CA ARG A 138 -10.34 -8.83 9.70
C ARG A 138 -8.95 -8.27 10.00
N LEU A 139 -8.88 -7.01 10.45
CA LEU A 139 -7.61 -6.39 10.85
C LEU A 139 -6.92 -7.20 11.95
N LYS A 140 -7.68 -7.68 12.96
CA LYS A 140 -7.13 -8.56 14.01
C LYS A 140 -6.54 -9.85 13.45
N GLU A 141 -7.20 -10.47 12.48
CA GLU A 141 -6.74 -11.69 11.83
C GLU A 141 -5.47 -11.44 11.00
N GLN A 142 -5.45 -10.36 10.21
CA GLN A 142 -4.28 -9.95 9.43
C GLN A 142 -3.08 -9.63 10.33
N ILE A 143 -3.28 -8.93 11.45
CA ILE A 143 -2.22 -8.67 12.44
C ILE A 143 -1.68 -9.98 13.01
N LYS A 144 -2.55 -10.95 13.32
CA LYS A 144 -2.12 -12.25 13.84
C LYS A 144 -1.31 -13.04 12.81
N ILE A 145 -1.75 -13.05 11.54
CA ILE A 145 -1.03 -13.68 10.43
C ILE A 145 0.34 -13.02 10.26
N PHE A 146 0.38 -11.69 10.20
CA PHE A 146 1.62 -10.93 10.08
C PHE A 146 2.61 -11.27 11.21
N ILE A 147 2.17 -11.22 12.47
CA ILE A 147 3.02 -11.56 13.64
C ILE A 147 3.53 -13.00 13.54
N ASN A 148 2.69 -13.95 13.14
CA ASN A 148 3.10 -15.35 13.02
C ASN A 148 4.10 -15.56 11.87
N SER A 149 3.89 -14.92 10.73
CA SER A 149 4.81 -14.95 9.59
C SER A 149 6.19 -14.41 9.97
N TRP A 150 6.24 -13.30 10.71
CA TRP A 150 7.48 -12.73 11.23
C TRP A 150 8.16 -13.61 12.27
N LYS A 151 7.40 -14.22 13.19
CA LYS A 151 7.96 -15.21 14.12
C LYS A 151 8.57 -16.40 13.39
N ASN A 152 7.92 -16.90 12.34
CA ASN A 152 8.45 -18.02 11.56
C ASN A 152 9.73 -17.65 10.82
N LEU A 153 9.80 -16.43 10.26
CA LEU A 153 11.01 -15.88 9.64
C LEU A 153 12.18 -15.75 10.63
N LEU A 154 11.92 -15.22 11.83
CA LEU A 154 12.97 -14.94 12.83
C LEU A 154 13.42 -16.19 13.59
N PHE A 155 12.50 -17.12 13.88
CA PHE A 155 12.76 -18.28 14.73
C PHE A 155 12.81 -19.61 13.97
N GLY A 156 12.78 -19.58 12.62
CA GLY A 156 13.08 -20.75 11.78
C GLY A 156 12.07 -21.89 11.82
N LYS A 157 10.84 -21.68 12.29
CA LYS A 157 9.80 -22.70 12.16
C LYS A 157 9.30 -22.75 10.71
N LYS A 158 9.62 -23.85 10.01
CA LYS A 158 9.02 -24.17 8.70
C LYS A 158 7.50 -24.05 8.82
N SER A 159 6.93 -23.06 8.15
CA SER A 159 5.49 -23.03 7.87
C SER A 159 5.11 -24.35 7.20
N PRO A 160 4.04 -25.04 7.63
CA PRO A 160 3.48 -26.11 6.83
C PRO A 160 3.13 -25.54 5.46
N SER A 161 3.61 -26.21 4.41
CA SER A 161 3.29 -25.91 3.03
C SER A 161 1.79 -26.00 2.82
N HIS A 162 1.17 -24.90 2.37
CA HIS A 162 -0.13 -24.92 1.72
C HIS A 162 0.06 -24.95 0.20
#